data_AF-A0A355GDE7-F1
#
_entry.id   AF-A0A355GDE7-F1
#
_cell.length_a   1.000
_cell.length_b   1.000
_cell.length_c   1.000
_cell.angle_alpha   90.00
_cell.angle_beta   90.00
_cell.angle_gamma   90.00
#
_symmetry.space_group_name_H-M   'P 1'
#
loop_
_entity.id
_entity.type
_entity.pdbx_description
1 polymer ?
#
loop_
_entity_poly.entity_id
_entity_poly.type
_entity_poly.pdbx_seq_one_letter_code
_entity_poly.pdbx_strand_id
1 'polypeptide(L)'
;AAHLAAAIGADYLKLDVDAIVEDYVELLSTALGRELNWNTDDIALQNIQARVRAPGVWMIANLRNALLLATSNRSEAAVGYTTMDGDTCGGLSPISGIDKAFLRQWLQWLEKSGPSGTG
;
A
#
# COMPACT_ATOMS: atom_id res chain seq x y z
N ALA A 1 -0.01 4.99 12.12
CA ALA A 1 -1.21 4.22 11.70
C ALA A 1 -2.15 3.99 12.88
N ALA A 2 -1.76 3.23 13.91
CA ALA A 2 -2.63 2.92 15.06
C ALA A 2 -3.25 4.16 15.74
N HIS A 3 -2.46 5.20 16.04
CA HIS A 3 -2.99 6.44 16.64
C HIS A 3 -4.04 7.13 15.77
N LEU A 4 -3.84 7.20 14.46
CA LEU A 4 -4.78 7.84 13.53
C LEU A 4 -6.08 7.02 13.45
N ALA A 5 -5.97 5.69 13.34
CA ALA A 5 -7.14 4.81 13.31
C ALA A 5 -7.97 4.97 14.59
N ALA A 6 -7.32 5.00 15.77
CA ALA A 6 -7.98 5.25 17.04
C ALA A 6 -8.65 6.63 17.09
N ALA A 7 -7.98 7.68 16.60
CA ALA A 7 -8.51 9.05 16.61
C ALA A 7 -9.78 9.21 15.76
N ILE A 8 -9.93 8.43 14.69
CA ILE A 8 -11.11 8.46 13.80
C ILE A 8 -12.11 7.32 14.08
N GLY A 9 -11.88 6.51 15.12
CA GLY A 9 -12.76 5.38 15.46
C GLY A 9 -12.76 4.23 14.44
N ALA A 10 -11.69 4.09 13.65
CA ALA A 10 -11.55 3.00 12.69
C ALA A 10 -10.95 1.74 13.32
N ASP A 11 -11.41 0.57 12.85
CA ASP A 11 -10.76 -0.71 13.13
C ASP A 11 -9.29 -0.68 12.67
N TYR A 12 -8.41 -1.28 13.47
CA TYR A 12 -6.99 -1.39 13.14
C TYR A 12 -6.51 -2.84 13.23
N LEU A 13 -5.88 -3.32 12.16
CA LEU A 13 -5.21 -4.62 12.08
C LEU A 13 -3.75 -4.39 11.71
N LYS A 14 -2.84 -5.15 12.35
CA LYS A 14 -1.42 -5.19 12.01
C LYS A 14 -1.08 -6.61 11.57
N LEU A 15 -0.62 -6.75 10.33
CA LEU A 15 -0.15 -8.00 9.76
C LEU A 15 1.35 -7.85 9.49
N ASP A 16 2.13 -8.82 9.98
CA ASP A 16 3.52 -8.96 9.60
C ASP A 16 3.59 -9.80 8.31
N VAL A 17 4.38 -9.34 7.34
CA VAL A 17 4.52 -9.99 6.04
C VAL A 17 5.96 -10.44 5.77
N ASP A 18 6.89 -10.21 6.70
CA ASP A 18 8.32 -10.44 6.47
C ASP A 18 8.59 -11.91 6.12
N ALA A 19 8.03 -12.84 6.89
CA ALA A 19 8.13 -14.27 6.60
C ALA A 19 7.59 -14.65 5.20
N ILE A 20 6.50 -14.01 4.76
CA ILE A 20 5.91 -14.29 3.43
C ILE A 20 6.84 -13.78 2.33
N VAL A 21 7.49 -12.63 2.54
CA VAL A 21 8.49 -12.11 1.58
C VAL A 21 9.69 -13.04 1.51
N GLU A 22 10.23 -13.44 2.66
CA GLU A 22 11.37 -14.35 2.77
C GLU A 22 11.09 -15.67 2.05
N ASP A 23 9.93 -16.29 2.30
CA ASP A 23 9.49 -17.51 1.63
C ASP A 23 9.44 -17.35 0.11
N TYR A 24 8.93 -16.22 -0.40
CA TYR A 24 8.89 -15.94 -1.84
C TYR A 24 10.29 -15.78 -2.44
N VAL A 25 11.19 -15.08 -1.74
CA VAL A 25 12.56 -14.86 -2.19
C VAL A 25 13.34 -16.17 -2.21
N GLU A 26 13.19 -17.01 -1.18
CA GLU A 26 13.82 -18.33 -1.12
C GLU A 26 13.30 -19.26 -2.22
N LEU A 27 11.97 -19.30 -2.40
CA LEU A 27 11.32 -20.09 -3.44
C LEU A 27 11.85 -19.74 -4.83
N LEU A 28 11.93 -18.44 -5.15
CA LEU A 28 12.41 -18.00 -6.46
C LEU A 28 13.93 -18.14 -6.60
N SER A 29 14.70 -17.94 -5.55
CA SER A 29 16.15 -18.18 -5.58
C SER A 29 16.44 -19.65 -5.91
N THR A 30 15.72 -20.57 -5.26
CA THR A 30 15.80 -22.00 -5.54
C THR A 30 15.37 -22.32 -6.97
N ALA A 31 14.23 -21.82 -7.42
CA ALA A 31 13.70 -22.10 -8.76
C ALA A 31 14.60 -21.55 -9.89
N LEU A 32 15.27 -20.41 -9.66
CA LEU A 32 16.18 -19.79 -10.61
C LEU A 32 17.62 -20.33 -10.52
N GLY A 33 17.93 -21.12 -9.48
CA GLY A 33 19.27 -21.65 -9.24
C GLY A 33 20.32 -20.58 -8.90
N ARG A 34 19.89 -19.41 -8.40
CA ARG A 34 20.78 -18.32 -7.97
C ARG A 34 20.17 -17.54 -6.81
N GLU A 35 21.01 -16.95 -5.98
CA GLU A 35 20.56 -16.02 -4.95
C GLU A 35 20.06 -14.70 -5.57
N LEU A 36 18.92 -14.21 -5.08
CA LEU A 36 18.44 -12.86 -5.37
C LEU A 36 19.09 -11.86 -4.40
N ASN A 37 19.64 -10.76 -4.92
CA ASN A 37 20.34 -9.79 -4.08
C ASN A 37 20.05 -8.33 -4.49
N TRP A 38 20.23 -7.41 -3.54
CA TRP A 38 19.92 -5.99 -3.72
C TRP A 38 20.78 -5.26 -4.75
N ASN A 39 21.95 -5.80 -5.14
CA ASN A 39 22.79 -5.13 -6.13
C ASN A 39 22.27 -5.34 -7.56
N THR A 40 21.66 -6.49 -7.84
CA THR A 40 21.20 -6.84 -9.20
C THR A 40 19.69 -6.96 -9.34
N ASP A 41 18.97 -7.18 -8.23
CA ASP A 41 17.54 -7.52 -8.23
C ASP A 41 16.68 -6.49 -7.45
N ASP A 42 17.21 -5.28 -7.22
CA ASP A 42 16.59 -4.23 -6.39
C ASP A 42 15.10 -4.01 -6.68
N ILE A 43 14.74 -3.74 -7.94
CA ILE A 43 13.33 -3.50 -8.33
C ILE A 43 12.44 -4.73 -8.05
N ALA A 44 12.94 -5.94 -8.27
CA ALA A 44 12.18 -7.15 -8.01
C ALA A 44 11.93 -7.35 -6.50
N LEU A 45 12.96 -7.11 -5.68
CA LEU A 45 12.91 -7.20 -4.22
C LEU A 45 12.01 -6.12 -3.61
N GLN A 46 12.02 -4.91 -4.16
CA GLN A 46 11.06 -3.85 -3.77
C GLN A 46 9.62 -4.20 -4.16
N ASN A 47 9.42 -4.74 -5.37
CA ASN A 47 8.08 -5.07 -5.86
C ASN A 47 7.44 -6.21 -5.08
N ILE A 48 8.20 -7.27 -4.73
CA ILE A 48 7.62 -8.41 -4.00
C ILE A 48 7.09 -7.99 -2.63
N GLN A 49 7.79 -7.08 -1.94
CA GLN A 49 7.33 -6.46 -0.70
C GLN A 49 5.93 -5.85 -0.86
N ALA A 50 5.69 -5.08 -1.92
CA ALA A 50 4.36 -4.50 -2.17
C ALA A 50 3.31 -5.57 -2.50
N ARG A 51 3.66 -6.56 -3.33
CA ARG A 51 2.72 -7.59 -3.80
C ARG A 51 2.25 -8.54 -2.72
N VAL A 52 3.10 -8.95 -1.78
CA VAL A 52 2.67 -9.89 -0.71
C VAL A 52 1.60 -9.31 0.21
N ARG A 53 1.46 -7.98 0.26
CA ARG A 53 0.43 -7.30 1.05
C ARG A 53 -0.96 -7.41 0.42
N ALA A 54 -1.03 -7.50 -0.92
CA ALA A 54 -2.27 -7.44 -1.68
C ALA A 54 -3.25 -8.58 -1.35
N PRO A 55 -2.85 -9.87 -1.29
CA PRO A 55 -3.76 -10.95 -0.94
C PRO A 55 -4.43 -10.77 0.43
N GLY A 56 -3.67 -10.33 1.44
CA GLY A 56 -4.17 -10.16 2.80
C GLY A 56 -5.25 -9.08 2.91
N VAL A 57 -5.01 -7.91 2.31
CA VAL A 57 -5.99 -6.80 2.33
C VAL A 57 -7.24 -7.10 1.49
N TRP A 58 -7.10 -7.82 0.37
CA TRP A 58 -8.23 -8.32 -0.40
C TRP A 58 -9.06 -9.35 0.38
N MET A 59 -8.40 -10.28 1.07
CA MET A 59 -9.09 -11.26 1.93
C MET A 59 -9.90 -10.55 3.02
N ILE A 60 -9.33 -9.54 3.68
CA ILE A 60 -10.04 -8.74 4.67
C ILE A 60 -11.25 -8.01 4.05
N ALA A 61 -11.06 -7.38 2.89
CA ALA A 61 -12.15 -6.68 2.20
C ALA A 61 -13.28 -7.63 1.83
N ASN A 62 -12.97 -8.81 1.29
CA ASN A 62 -13.95 -9.83 0.92
C ASN A 62 -14.71 -10.36 2.14
N LEU A 63 -14.00 -10.69 3.23
CA LEU A 63 -14.62 -11.16 4.47
C LEU A 63 -15.53 -10.12 5.12
N ARG A 64 -15.23 -8.84 4.93
CA ARG A 64 -16.03 -7.72 5.44
C ARG A 64 -17.09 -7.25 4.46
N ASN A 65 -17.17 -7.83 3.26
CA ASN A 65 -17.98 -7.32 2.15
C ASN A 65 -17.77 -5.82 1.92
N ALA A 66 -16.51 -5.38 1.96
CA ALA A 66 -16.10 -3.98 1.91
C ALA A 66 -15.41 -3.64 0.58
N LEU A 67 -15.34 -2.35 0.25
CA LEU A 67 -14.55 -1.84 -0.87
C LEU A 67 -13.10 -1.60 -0.42
N LEU A 68 -12.14 -2.26 -1.08
CA LEU A 68 -10.72 -1.98 -0.88
C LEU A 68 -10.33 -0.68 -1.61
N LEU A 69 -9.77 0.27 -0.86
CA LEU A 69 -9.25 1.52 -1.41
C LEU A 69 -7.74 1.42 -1.66
N ALA A 70 -7.33 1.68 -2.90
CA ALA A 70 -5.92 1.92 -3.24
C ALA A 70 -5.56 3.38 -2.89
N THR A 71 -4.27 3.63 -2.62
CA THR A 71 -3.79 4.94 -2.13
C THR A 71 -2.76 5.59 -3.06
N SER A 72 -2.63 5.11 -4.29
CA SER A 72 -1.75 5.73 -5.28
C SER A 72 -2.28 7.11 -5.70
N ASN A 73 -1.41 8.11 -5.72
CA ASN A 73 -1.74 9.47 -6.15
C ASN A 73 -1.28 9.78 -7.58
N ARG A 74 -1.70 10.93 -8.13
CA ARG A 74 -1.40 11.32 -9.52
C ARG A 74 0.09 11.36 -9.81
N SER A 75 0.88 11.87 -8.86
CA SER A 75 2.34 11.99 -9.04
C SER A 75 3.01 10.63 -9.14
N GLU A 76 2.53 9.62 -8.41
CA GLU A 76 3.07 8.26 -8.46
C GLU A 76 2.68 7.54 -9.74
N ALA A 77 1.41 7.68 -10.14
CA ALA A 77 0.90 7.11 -11.39
C ALA A 77 1.61 7.70 -12.62
N ALA A 78 1.89 9.00 -12.63
CA ALA A 78 2.48 9.71 -13.76
C ALA A 78 3.90 9.24 -14.14
N VAL A 79 4.66 8.69 -13.20
CA VAL A 79 6.03 8.20 -13.44
C VAL A 79 6.19 6.69 -13.22
N GLY A 80 5.08 5.97 -13.00
CA GLY A 80 5.12 4.52 -12.74
C GLY A 80 5.82 4.16 -11.43
N TYR A 81 5.73 5.03 -10.41
CA TYR A 81 6.34 4.78 -9.09
C TYR A 81 5.59 3.71 -8.26
N THR A 82 4.44 3.27 -8.75
CA THR A 82 3.58 2.27 -8.12
C THR A 82 3.97 0.86 -8.55
N THR A 83 3.88 -0.11 -7.64
CA THR A 83 4.01 -1.53 -7.99
C THR A 83 2.67 -2.05 -8.48
N MET A 84 2.60 -2.42 -9.76
CA MET A 84 1.44 -3.12 -10.32
C MET A 84 1.13 -4.39 -9.50
N ASP A 85 -0.15 -4.52 -9.13
CA ASP A 85 -0.71 -5.57 -8.27
C ASP A 85 -0.17 -5.59 -6.83
N GLY A 86 0.54 -4.54 -6.43
CA GLY A 86 0.97 -4.26 -5.05
C GLY A 86 0.14 -3.13 -4.45
N ASP A 87 0.74 -1.93 -4.35
CA ASP A 87 0.07 -0.74 -3.83
C ASP A 87 -1.08 -0.20 -4.72
N THR A 88 -1.17 -0.69 -5.96
CA THR A 88 -2.30 -0.39 -6.85
C THR A 88 -3.52 -1.29 -6.62
N CYS A 89 -3.43 -2.30 -5.74
CA CYS A 89 -4.55 -3.22 -5.52
C CYS A 89 -5.72 -2.53 -4.79
N GLY A 90 -6.92 -2.63 -5.35
CA GLY A 90 -8.12 -2.01 -4.80
C GLY A 90 -9.20 -1.82 -5.86
N GLY A 91 -10.44 -1.63 -5.43
CA GLY A 91 -11.56 -1.34 -6.33
C GLY A 91 -11.70 0.13 -6.69
N LEU A 92 -11.05 1.03 -5.93
CA LEU A 92 -11.10 2.47 -6.15
C LEU A 92 -9.84 3.14 -5.59
N SER A 93 -9.31 4.16 -6.28
CA SER A 93 -8.28 5.06 -5.74
C SER A 93 -8.82 6.50 -5.66
N PRO A 94 -9.30 6.95 -4.49
CA PRO A 94 -9.93 8.27 -4.34
C PRO A 94 -8.98 9.45 -4.60
N ILE A 95 -7.67 9.23 -4.48
CA ILE A 95 -6.65 10.29 -4.59
C ILE A 95 -5.80 10.16 -5.87
N SER A 96 -6.15 9.24 -6.77
CA SER A 96 -5.46 9.03 -8.05
C SER A 96 -5.38 10.27 -8.95
N GLY A 97 -6.34 11.19 -8.84
CA GLY A 97 -6.37 12.45 -9.61
C GLY A 97 -5.61 13.62 -8.95
N ILE A 98 -5.08 13.43 -7.74
CA ILE A 98 -4.52 14.50 -6.91
C ILE A 98 -3.00 14.38 -6.86
N ASP A 99 -2.26 15.47 -7.06
CA ASP A 99 -0.80 15.43 -6.96
C ASP A 99 -0.29 15.48 -5.51
N LYS A 100 0.95 15.03 -5.35
CA LYS A 100 1.63 14.93 -4.06
C LYS A 100 1.81 16.28 -3.37
N ALA A 101 1.97 17.38 -4.12
CA ALA A 101 2.17 18.69 -3.53
C ALA A 101 0.86 19.19 -2.89
N PHE A 102 -0.26 19.02 -3.58
CA PHE A 102 -1.58 19.33 -3.04
C PHE A 102 -1.91 18.47 -1.83
N LEU A 103 -1.74 17.14 -1.89
CA LEU A 103 -2.04 16.23 -0.77
C LEU A 103 -1.30 16.63 0.51
N ARG A 104 -0.03 17.05 0.41
CA ARG A 104 0.75 17.52 1.57
C ARG A 104 0.13 18.76 2.22
N GLN A 105 -0.28 19.74 1.43
CA GLN A 105 -0.94 20.94 1.94
C GLN A 105 -2.31 20.61 2.53
N TRP A 106 -3.05 19.73 1.85
CA TRP A 106 -4.38 19.31 2.28
C TRP A 106 -4.35 18.58 3.62
N LEU A 107 -3.36 17.71 3.87
CA LEU A 107 -3.18 17.06 5.17
C LEU A 107 -2.87 18.05 6.31
N GLN A 108 -2.07 19.08 6.04
CA GLN A 108 -1.79 20.14 7.04
C GLN A 108 -3.03 20.99 7.35
N TRP A 109 -3.87 21.23 6.35
CA TRP A 109 -5.16 21.90 6.55
C TRP A 109 -6.15 20.99 7.30
N LEU A 110 -6.18 19.70 6.98
CA LEU A 110 -7.05 18.71 7.61
C LEU A 110 -6.78 18.59 9.12
N GLU A 111 -5.51 18.65 9.53
CA GLU A 111 -5.10 18.64 10.94
C GLU A 111 -5.58 19.88 11.72
N LYS A 112 -5.62 21.06 11.07
CA LYS A 112 -5.88 22.34 11.76
C LYS A 112 -7.33 22.78 11.72
N SER A 113 -8.03 22.46 10.63
CA SER A 113 -9.36 23.02 10.35
C SER A 113 -10.33 21.93 9.91
N GLY A 114 -9.90 21.08 8.97
CA GLY A 114 -10.74 20.04 8.40
C GLY A 114 -12.02 20.58 7.73
N PRO A 115 -12.82 19.69 7.11
CA PRO A 115 -14.11 20.09 6.57
C PRO A 115 -15.11 20.36 7.70
N SER A 116 -15.84 21.46 7.62
CA SER A 116 -16.93 21.75 8.54
C SER A 116 -18.03 20.69 8.43
N GLY A 117 -18.40 20.05 9.54
CA GLY A 117 -19.53 19.10 9.59
C GLY A 117 -19.22 17.67 9.14
N THR A 118 -17.95 17.29 9.00
CA THR A 118 -17.52 15.89 8.88
C THR A 118 -16.86 15.44 10.18
N GLY A 119 -17.67 14.95 11.12
CA GLY A 119 -17.25 14.53 12.47
C GLY A 119 -18.37 14.70 13.47
#